data_AF-A0A1R3JZA9-F1
#
_entry.id   AF-A0A1R3JZA9-F1
#
_cell.length_a   1.000
_cell.length_b   1.000
_cell.length_c   1.000
_cell.angle_alpha   90.00
_cell.angle_beta   90.00
_cell.angle_gamma   90.00
#
_symmetry.space_group_name_H-M   'P 1'
#
loop_
_entity.id
_entity.type
_entity.pdbx_description
1 polymer ?
#
loop_
_entity_poly.entity_id
_entity_poly.type
_entity_poly.pdbx_seq_one_letter_code
_entity_poly.pdbx_strand_id
1 'polypeptide(L)'
;MERGDNNKLDSALGREYSSISSNTLENISKSVHHEYDEDALKWAALERLPTFDRVKKGLLLGSRGRTSEIDVKRLDLHDRNKIMERLVKDTEEENEKFLLKLRNRIDR
;
A
#
# COMPACT_ATOMS: atom_id res chain seq x y z
N MET A 1 -28.30 4.73 -52.25
CA MET A 1 -28.99 5.28 -51.07
C MET A 1 -30.25 4.46 -50.94
N GLU A 2 -30.37 3.55 -49.98
CA GLU A 2 -30.48 3.86 -48.55
C GLU A 2 -30.03 2.65 -47.70
N ARG A 3 -29.29 2.94 -46.62
CA ARG A 3 -28.95 2.01 -45.55
C ARG A 3 -29.93 2.25 -44.40
N GLY A 4 -30.37 1.21 -43.71
CA GLY A 4 -31.05 1.30 -42.41
C GLY A 4 -31.99 0.10 -42.24
N ASP A 5 -32.14 -0.58 -41.11
CA ASP A 5 -31.55 -0.45 -39.79
C ASP A 5 -31.55 -1.85 -39.16
N ASN A 6 -30.39 -2.38 -38.80
CA ASN A 6 -30.28 -3.64 -38.07
C ASN A 6 -29.35 -3.45 -36.88
N ASN A 7 -29.74 -2.65 -35.89
CA ASN A 7 -29.04 -2.55 -34.61
C ASN A 7 -30.06 -2.31 -33.48
N LYS A 8 -30.95 -3.28 -33.28
CA LYS A 8 -31.66 -3.43 -32.01
C LYS A 8 -31.12 -4.72 -31.43
N LEU A 9 -30.26 -4.62 -30.41
CA LEU A 9 -30.09 -5.64 -29.35
C LEU A 9 -28.92 -5.40 -28.36
N ASP A 10 -28.10 -4.35 -28.46
CA ASP A 10 -26.87 -4.26 -27.61
C ASP A 10 -26.94 -3.26 -26.44
N SER A 11 -28.09 -3.14 -25.78
CA SER A 11 -28.23 -2.27 -24.60
C SER A 11 -28.82 -3.03 -23.41
N ALA A 12 -28.09 -4.02 -22.90
CA ALA A 12 -28.51 -4.75 -21.70
C ALA A 12 -27.40 -5.03 -20.67
N LEU A 13 -26.16 -4.54 -20.86
CA LEU A 13 -25.06 -4.84 -19.91
C LEU A 13 -24.20 -3.63 -19.51
N GLY A 14 -24.66 -2.40 -19.77
CA GLY A 14 -23.87 -1.20 -19.49
C GLY A 14 -24.64 -0.18 -18.67
N ARG A 15 -24.66 -0.34 -17.34
CA ARG A 15 -24.77 0.70 -16.29
C ARG A 15 -25.49 0.16 -15.04
N GLU A 16 -24.80 -0.67 -14.27
CA GLU A 16 -25.09 -0.78 -12.83
C GLU A 16 -23.90 -0.20 -12.04
N TYR A 17 -23.77 1.13 -12.07
CA TYR A 17 -22.97 1.88 -11.09
C TYR A 17 -23.41 3.35 -11.07
N SER A 18 -24.58 3.62 -10.52
CA SER A 18 -24.95 4.98 -10.12
C SER A 18 -26.05 4.83 -9.08
N SER A 19 -25.84 5.09 -7.80
CA SER A 19 -25.36 6.38 -7.30
C SER A 19 -24.77 6.20 -5.91
N ILE A 20 -23.47 6.45 -5.73
CA ILE A 20 -22.91 6.62 -4.39
C ILE A 20 -23.21 8.06 -3.98
N SER A 21 -24.00 8.22 -2.90
CA SER A 21 -24.42 9.52 -2.39
C SER A 21 -23.19 10.38 -2.01
N SER A 22 -23.24 11.70 -2.22
CA SER A 22 -22.12 12.60 -1.92
C SER A 22 -21.66 12.50 -0.47
N ASN A 23 -22.58 12.29 0.46
CA ASN A 23 -22.29 12.10 1.88
C ASN A 23 -21.49 10.82 2.14
N THR A 24 -21.69 9.78 1.32
CA THR A 24 -20.93 8.53 1.41
C THR A 24 -19.51 8.72 0.87
N LEU A 25 -19.34 9.46 -0.23
CA LEU A 25 -18.03 9.81 -0.78
C LEU A 25 -17.24 10.72 0.17
N GLU A 26 -17.89 11.68 0.81
CA GLU A 26 -17.27 12.57 1.79
C GLU A 26 -16.85 11.81 3.06
N ASN A 27 -17.69 10.90 3.55
CA ASN A 27 -17.34 10.07 4.70
C ASN A 27 -16.19 9.09 4.39
N ILE A 28 -16.15 8.51 3.19
CA ILE A 28 -15.02 7.67 2.75
C ILE A 28 -13.75 8.53 2.66
N SER A 29 -13.83 9.73 2.06
CA SER A 29 -12.69 10.63 1.95
C SER A 29 -12.15 11.06 3.33
N LYS A 30 -13.04 11.37 4.27
CA LYS A 30 -12.68 11.69 5.67
C LYS A 30 -12.04 10.49 6.38
N SER A 31 -12.61 9.30 6.22
CA SER A 31 -12.08 8.06 6.81
C SER A 31 -10.70 7.74 6.27
N VAL A 32 -10.52 7.82 4.96
CA VAL A 32 -9.24 7.57 4.28
C VAL A 32 -8.18 8.58 4.69
N HIS A 33 -8.52 9.88 4.72
CA HIS A 33 -7.58 10.92 5.15
C HIS A 33 -7.17 10.74 6.60
N HIS A 34 -8.12 10.42 7.49
CA HIS A 34 -7.84 10.17 8.90
C HIS A 34 -6.90 8.98 9.10
N GLU A 35 -7.10 7.88 8.37
CA GLU A 35 -6.21 6.71 8.41
C GLU A 35 -4.77 7.06 7.94
N TYR A 36 -4.63 7.87 6.89
CA TYR A 36 -3.31 8.33 6.45
C TYR A 36 -2.62 9.24 7.48
N ASP A 37 -3.35 10.12 8.13
CA ASP A 37 -2.80 11.00 9.17
C ASP A 37 -2.31 10.18 10.39
N GLU A 38 -3.04 9.14 10.78
CA GLU A 38 -2.60 8.23 11.84
C GLU A 38 -1.31 7.49 11.47
N ASP A 39 -1.21 7.01 10.24
CA ASP A 39 -0.01 6.32 9.76
C ASP A 39 1.19 7.26 9.65
N ALA A 40 0.97 8.51 9.22
CA ALA A 40 2.00 9.54 9.21
C ALA A 40 2.51 9.85 10.61
N LEU A 41 1.63 9.92 11.62
CA LEU A 41 2.01 10.10 13.02
C LEU A 41 2.84 8.92 13.55
N LYS A 42 2.48 7.68 13.18
CA LYS A 42 3.28 6.49 13.53
C LYS A 42 4.66 6.53 12.88
N TRP A 43 4.77 6.92 11.62
CA TRP A 43 6.06 7.10 10.93
C TRP A 43 6.94 8.15 11.61
N ALA A 44 6.36 9.31 11.95
CA ALA A 44 7.07 10.36 12.67
C ALA A 44 7.57 9.90 14.05
N ALA A 45 6.81 9.06 14.76
CA ALA A 45 7.24 8.47 16.02
C ALA A 45 8.46 7.55 15.84
N LEU A 46 8.49 6.73 14.79
CA LEU A 46 9.63 5.86 14.48
C LEU A 46 10.87 6.65 14.07
N GLU A 47 10.73 7.73 13.31
CA GLU A 47 11.86 8.55 12.86
C GLU A 47 12.56 9.25 14.04
N ARG A 48 11.81 9.58 15.09
CA ARG A 48 12.33 10.20 16.31
C ARG A 48 13.09 9.23 17.22
N LEU A 49 13.09 7.93 16.92
CA LEU A 49 13.82 6.95 17.72
C LEU A 49 15.34 7.06 17.53
N PRO A 50 16.15 6.70 18.56
CA PRO A 50 17.58 6.51 18.40
C PRO A 50 17.91 5.54 17.26
N THR A 51 19.06 5.72 16.60
CA THR A 51 19.47 4.92 15.42
C THR A 51 19.38 3.41 15.63
N PHE A 52 19.73 2.92 16.82
CA PHE A 52 19.67 1.49 17.12
C PHE A 52 18.24 0.94 17.18
N ASP A 53 17.30 1.73 17.70
CA ASP A 53 15.91 1.31 17.84
C ASP A 53 15.17 1.38 16.51
N ARG A 54 15.54 2.33 15.63
CA ARG A 54 15.02 2.41 14.26
C ARG A 54 15.23 1.15 13.43
N VAL A 55 16.30 0.40 13.67
CA VAL A 55 16.58 -0.85 12.93
C VAL A 55 15.72 -2.02 13.43
N LYS A 56 15.22 -1.94 14.66
CA LYS A 56 14.46 -3.02 15.30
C LYS A 56 12.96 -2.82 15.23
N LYS A 57 12.50 -1.59 15.06
CA LYS A 57 11.08 -1.23 15.07
C LYS A 57 10.63 -0.83 13.67
N GLY A 58 9.43 -1.26 13.30
CA GLY A 58 8.85 -0.94 11.99
C GLY A 58 7.32 -1.00 12.02
N LEU A 59 6.69 -0.61 10.91
CA LEU A 59 5.25 -0.75 10.70
C LEU A 59 4.97 -1.93 9.78
N LEU A 60 4.09 -2.82 10.19
CA LEU A 60 3.62 -3.94 9.39
C LEU A 60 2.17 -3.73 8.98
N LEU A 61 1.89 -3.83 7.68
CA LEU A 61 0.54 -3.79 7.15
C LEU A 61 -0.15 -5.15 7.36
N GLY A 62 -1.14 -5.15 8.25
CA GLY A 62 -1.96 -6.33 8.55
C GLY A 62 -2.96 -6.66 7.45
N SER A 63 -3.62 -7.81 7.57
CA SER A 63 -4.61 -8.30 6.59
C SER A 63 -5.87 -7.42 6.45
N ARG A 64 -6.16 -6.58 7.45
CA ARG A 64 -7.29 -5.64 7.44
C ARG A 64 -6.90 -4.23 6.98
N GLY A 65 -5.73 -4.06 6.35
CA GLY A 65 -5.26 -2.76 5.88
C GLY A 65 -4.78 -1.79 6.98
N ARG A 66 -4.76 -2.22 8.25
CA ARG A 66 -4.23 -1.41 9.36
C ARG A 66 -2.75 -1.67 9.58
N THR A 67 -2.00 -0.59 9.80
CA THR A 67 -0.59 -0.68 10.17
C THR A 67 -0.44 -0.87 11.69
N SER A 68 0.44 -1.78 12.09
CA SER A 68 0.82 -2.01 13.49
C SER A 68 2.32 -1.82 13.66
N GLU A 69 2.71 -1.19 14.76
CA GLU A 69 4.11 -1.19 15.20
C GLU A 69 4.52 -2.62 15.56
N ILE A 70 5.68 -3.02 15.07
CA ILE A 70 6.28 -4.33 15.32
C ILE A 70 7.72 -4.17 15.81
N ASP A 71 8.14 -5.08 16.68
CA ASP A 71 9.56 -5.30 17.02
C ASP A 71 10.05 -6.51 16.25
N VAL A 72 10.97 -6.29 15.31
CA VAL A 72 11.55 -7.30 14.42
C VAL A 72 12.16 -8.46 15.21
N LYS A 73 12.75 -8.19 16.40
CA LYS A 73 13.34 -9.24 17.25
C LYS A 73 12.30 -10.13 17.92
N ARG A 74 11.07 -9.64 18.07
CA ARG A 74 9.97 -10.35 18.76
C ARG A 74 9.00 -11.01 17.80
N LEU A 75 9.16 -10.82 16.48
CA LEU A 75 8.38 -11.53 15.47
C LEU A 75 8.65 -13.04 15.53
N ASP A 76 7.61 -13.83 15.32
CA ASP A 76 7.73 -15.28 15.12
C ASP A 76 8.41 -15.60 13.78
N LEU A 77 8.98 -16.79 13.66
CA LEU A 77 9.62 -17.25 12.43
C LEU A 77 8.66 -17.24 11.24
N HIS A 78 7.38 -17.58 11.45
CA HIS A 78 6.39 -17.55 10.38
C HIS A 78 6.18 -16.13 9.84
N ASP A 79 6.00 -15.15 10.72
CA ASP A 79 5.79 -13.75 10.34
C ASP A 79 7.03 -13.16 9.67
N ARG A 80 8.24 -13.50 10.16
CA ARG A 80 9.49 -13.11 9.52
C ARG A 80 9.59 -13.66 8.10
N ASN A 81 9.29 -14.95 7.89
CA ASN A 81 9.33 -15.56 6.57
C ASN A 81 8.34 -14.91 5.61
N LYS A 82 7.13 -14.59 6.08
CA LYS A 82 6.11 -13.92 5.27
C LYS A 82 6.52 -12.49 4.88
N ILE A 83 7.16 -11.75 5.79
CA ILE A 83 7.71 -10.43 5.48
C ILE A 83 8.83 -10.56 4.45
N MET A 84 9.75 -11.51 4.65
CA MET A 84 10.85 -11.76 3.71
C MET A 84 10.34 -12.20 2.34
N GLU A 85 9.32 -13.05 2.26
CA GLU A 85 8.71 -13.47 1.00
C GLU A 85 8.09 -12.29 0.24
N ARG A 86 7.34 -11.43 0.93
CA ARG A 86 6.79 -10.19 0.32
C ARG A 86 7.90 -9.26 -0.14
N LEU A 87 8.88 -9.03 0.74
CA LEU A 87 10.02 -8.16 0.42
C LEU A 87 10.76 -8.70 -0.79
N VAL A 88 11.10 -9.99 -0.86
CA VAL A 88 11.83 -10.56 -2.00
C VAL A 88 10.98 -10.60 -3.27
N LYS A 89 9.67 -10.84 -3.15
CA LYS A 89 8.74 -10.93 -4.29
C LYS A 89 8.47 -9.58 -4.95
N ASP A 90 8.35 -8.51 -4.16
CA ASP A 90 7.99 -7.18 -4.67
C ASP A 90 9.23 -6.38 -5.16
N THR A 91 10.43 -6.97 -5.16
CA THR A 91 11.68 -6.21 -5.24
C THR A 91 12.64 -6.51 -6.39
N GLU A 92 12.31 -7.33 -7.39
CA GLU A 92 13.25 -7.52 -8.52
C GLU A 92 13.65 -6.19 -9.17
N GLU A 93 12.72 -5.23 -9.35
CA GLU A 93 13.03 -3.93 -9.94
C GLU A 93 13.53 -2.87 -8.92
N GLU A 94 12.98 -2.83 -7.70
CA GLU A 94 13.34 -1.83 -6.70
C GLU A 94 14.65 -2.14 -5.95
N ASN A 95 14.96 -3.42 -5.70
CA ASN A 95 16.22 -3.80 -5.07
C ASN A 95 17.40 -3.54 -5.99
N GLU A 96 17.26 -3.73 -7.30
CA GLU A 96 18.34 -3.41 -8.24
C GLU A 96 18.73 -1.93 -8.13
N LYS A 97 17.74 -1.03 -8.12
CA LYS A 97 17.95 0.42 -7.92
C LYS A 97 18.55 0.73 -6.55
N PHE A 98 18.10 0.07 -5.49
CA PHE A 98 18.65 0.26 -4.14
C PHE A 98 20.12 -0.21 -4.05
N LEU A 99 20.43 -1.42 -4.52
CA LEU A 99 21.75 -2.01 -4.51
C LEU A 99 22.73 -1.22 -5.38
N LEU A 100 22.28 -0.70 -6.53
CA LEU A 100 23.08 0.20 -7.37
C LEU A 100 23.46 1.49 -6.63
N LYS A 101 22.49 2.12 -5.94
CA LYS A 101 22.74 3.31 -5.11
C LYS A 101 23.68 3.01 -3.94
N LEU A 102 23.56 1.84 -3.32
CA LEU A 102 24.44 1.41 -2.23
C LEU A 102 25.87 1.19 -2.72
N ARG A 103 26.05 0.49 -3.85
CA ARG A 103 27.36 0.30 -4.48
C ARG A 103 28.05 1.64 -4.78
N ASN A 104 27.33 2.58 -5.40
CA ASN A 104 27.84 3.92 -5.70
C ASN A 104 28.27 4.73 -4.46
N ARG A 105 27.76 4.38 -3.27
CA ARG A 105 28.17 5.01 -2.01
C ARG A 105 29.39 4.35 -1.36
N ILE A 106 29.63 3.06 -1.65
CA ILE A 106 30.78 2.30 -1.15
C ILE A 106 32.00 2.53 -2.05
N ASP A 107 31.80 2.66 -3.36
CA ASP A 107 32.85 2.93 -4.34
C ASP A 107 33.34 4.42 -4.32
N ARG A 108 32.72 5.28 -3.51
CA ARG A 108 33.13 6.68 -3.26
C ARG A 108 33.93 6.79 -1.97
#